data_AF-A0A1S6WSW6-F1
#
_entry.id   AF-A0A1S6WSW6-F1
#
_cell.length_a   1.000
_cell.length_b   1.000
_cell.length_c   1.000
_cell.angle_alpha   90.00
_cell.angle_beta   90.00
_cell.angle_gamma   90.00
#
_symmetry.space_group_name_H-M   'P 1'
#
loop_
_entity.id
_entity.type
_entity.pdbx_description
1 polymer ?
#
loop_
_entity_poly.entity_id
_entity_poly.type
_entity_poly.pdbx_seq_one_letter_code
_entity_poly.pdbx_strand_id
1 'polypeptide(L)'
;MFNDHNFRQKTVLSGINSINWARIMAQIVYYFSSVLSLGAPDRSVSFTIPTGNFGDIFAGYIAARMGLPIAQLVIATNDNDILPRALTSGIYEICPTIHTTSPSMDMQLSSNFERLLFESCNRDPVWICNAMENLNQLGWFHLDKKQLKNICTLFSAGKSSVTETTQTINSVYKESGYLVDPHTAVALKVAREKKQSPIPMIILATAHPAKFPDTIQSACGINALQPSCLNDLMQREEHFTSLANDEKIVKDYISLKSRTSH
;
A
#
# COMPACT_ATOMS: atom_id res chain seq x y z
N MET A 1 10.02 15.52 -18.14
CA MET A 1 9.42 14.71 -19.22
C MET A 1 7.88 14.76 -19.23
N PHE A 2 7.15 14.33 -18.20
CA PHE A 2 5.67 14.41 -18.21
C PHE A 2 5.11 15.85 -18.24
N ASN A 3 5.86 16.85 -17.79
CA ASN A 3 5.46 18.26 -17.92
C ASN A 3 5.62 18.81 -19.35
N ASP A 4 6.32 18.09 -20.24
CA ASP A 4 6.49 18.48 -21.63
C ASP A 4 5.28 18.01 -22.45
N HIS A 5 4.34 18.92 -22.71
CA HIS A 5 3.12 18.64 -23.46
C HIS A 5 3.40 18.15 -24.89
N ASN A 6 4.37 18.76 -25.57
CA ASN A 6 4.71 18.41 -26.95
C ASN A 6 5.29 16.98 -27.02
N PHE A 7 6.19 16.65 -26.11
CA PHE A 7 6.78 15.31 -26.04
C PHE A 7 5.73 14.24 -25.72
N ARG A 8 4.83 14.51 -24.75
CA ARG A 8 3.74 13.59 -24.40
C ARG A 8 2.84 13.28 -25.58
N GLN A 9 2.42 14.31 -26.31
CA GLN A 9 1.58 14.13 -27.50
C GLN A 9 2.35 13.31 -28.55
N LYS A 10 3.57 13.72 -28.89
CA LYS A 10 4.42 13.04 -29.90
C LYS A 10 4.66 11.55 -29.61
N THR A 11 4.84 11.18 -28.36
CA THR A 11 5.18 9.79 -27.98
C THR A 11 4.01 8.98 -27.48
N VAL A 12 2.82 9.58 -27.33
CA VAL A 12 1.65 8.97 -26.66
C VAL A 12 2.02 8.48 -25.26
N LEU A 13 2.74 9.33 -24.51
CA LEU A 13 3.33 8.95 -23.23
C LEU A 13 2.25 8.70 -22.18
N SER A 14 2.24 7.51 -21.59
CA SER A 14 1.36 7.14 -20.48
C SER A 14 2.16 6.81 -19.22
N GLY A 15 1.64 7.20 -18.06
CA GLY A 15 2.26 6.97 -16.77
C GLY A 15 1.85 5.63 -16.16
N ILE A 16 2.81 4.89 -15.61
CA ILE A 16 2.56 3.74 -14.75
C ILE A 16 2.74 4.20 -13.30
N ASN A 17 1.62 4.51 -12.62
CA ASN A 17 1.66 5.02 -11.25
C ASN A 17 0.57 4.36 -10.36
N SER A 18 0.63 4.63 -9.05
CA SER A 18 -0.27 4.07 -8.04
C SER A 18 -1.68 4.64 -8.03
N ILE A 19 -1.92 5.73 -8.76
CA ILE A 19 -3.19 6.47 -8.72
C ILE A 19 -4.15 6.08 -9.85
N ASN A 20 -3.74 5.24 -10.80
CA ASN A 20 -4.62 4.78 -11.86
C ASN A 20 -5.78 3.95 -11.28
N TRP A 21 -7.03 4.34 -11.59
CA TRP A 21 -8.25 3.68 -11.11
C TRP A 21 -8.28 2.18 -11.41
N ALA A 22 -7.81 1.75 -12.58
CA ALA A 22 -7.82 0.34 -12.97
C ALA A 22 -7.00 -0.54 -12.01
N ARG A 23 -5.95 0.02 -11.39
CA ARG A 23 -5.16 -0.71 -10.38
C ARG A 23 -5.99 -1.00 -9.14
N ILE A 24 -6.74 -0.02 -8.64
CA ILE A 24 -7.62 -0.17 -7.47
C ILE A 24 -8.78 -1.11 -7.82
N MET A 25 -9.38 -0.93 -9.00
CA MET A 25 -10.53 -1.71 -9.45
C MET A 25 -10.21 -3.22 -9.48
N ALA A 26 -9.04 -3.60 -10.01
CA ALA A 26 -8.62 -5.00 -10.06
C ALA A 26 -8.43 -5.61 -8.65
N GLN A 27 -8.02 -4.80 -7.67
CA GLN A 27 -7.79 -5.24 -6.29
C GLN A 27 -9.08 -5.59 -5.54
N ILE A 28 -10.23 -5.05 -5.96
CA ILE A 28 -11.54 -5.33 -5.33
C ILE A 28 -11.85 -6.84 -5.34
N VAL A 29 -11.42 -7.55 -6.39
CA VAL A 29 -11.76 -8.96 -6.63
C VAL A 29 -11.33 -9.87 -5.48
N TYR A 30 -10.12 -9.71 -4.94
CA TYR A 30 -9.63 -10.62 -3.89
C TYR A 30 -10.27 -10.36 -2.52
N TYR A 31 -10.83 -9.18 -2.29
CA TYR A 31 -11.68 -8.97 -1.12
C TYR A 31 -12.92 -9.86 -1.23
N PHE A 32 -13.65 -9.80 -2.34
CA PHE A 32 -14.82 -10.67 -2.53
C PHE A 32 -14.45 -12.16 -2.44
N SER A 33 -13.43 -12.61 -3.15
CA SER A 33 -13.08 -14.05 -3.15
C SER A 33 -12.68 -14.57 -1.76
N SER A 34 -11.95 -13.77 -0.98
CA SER A 34 -11.52 -14.15 0.36
C SER A 34 -12.67 -14.17 1.37
N VAL A 35 -13.57 -13.18 1.34
CA VAL A 35 -14.75 -13.18 2.23
C VAL A 35 -15.73 -14.30 1.87
N LEU A 36 -15.94 -14.57 0.57
CA LEU A 36 -16.78 -15.70 0.11
C LEU A 36 -16.23 -17.05 0.59
N SER A 37 -14.91 -17.23 0.54
CA SER A 37 -14.25 -18.43 1.08
C SER A 37 -14.46 -18.57 2.60
N LEU A 38 -14.70 -17.44 3.25
CA LEU A 38 -15.06 -17.35 4.64
C LEU A 38 -16.59 -17.20 4.84
N GLY A 39 -17.46 -17.69 3.97
CA GLY A 39 -18.90 -17.79 4.30
C GLY A 39 -19.68 -16.47 4.35
N ALA A 40 -19.26 -15.45 3.59
CA ALA A 40 -20.18 -14.36 3.25
C ALA A 40 -21.39 -14.87 2.44
N PRO A 41 -22.55 -14.19 2.53
CA PRO A 41 -22.78 -12.95 3.27
C PRO A 41 -23.16 -13.16 4.75
N ASP A 42 -23.25 -14.39 5.24
CA ASP A 42 -23.83 -14.72 6.55
C ASP A 42 -22.95 -14.31 7.75
N ARG A 43 -21.66 -14.02 7.51
CA ARG A 43 -20.77 -13.47 8.53
C ARG A 43 -19.90 -12.34 8.00
N SER A 44 -19.60 -11.40 8.89
CA SER A 44 -18.63 -10.34 8.63
C SER A 44 -17.20 -10.81 8.82
N VAL A 45 -16.27 -10.17 8.13
CA VAL A 45 -14.83 -10.38 8.30
C VAL A 45 -14.11 -9.04 8.43
N SER A 46 -12.93 -9.05 9.06
CA SER A 46 -12.04 -7.89 9.11
C SER A 46 -10.81 -8.13 8.25
N PHE A 47 -10.20 -7.06 7.75
CA PHE A 47 -8.96 -7.11 7.00
C PHE A 47 -7.88 -6.28 7.67
N THR A 48 -6.64 -6.77 7.69
CA THR A 48 -5.46 -5.93 7.94
C THR A 48 -4.56 -5.88 6.72
N ILE A 49 -4.23 -4.67 6.29
CA ILE A 49 -3.52 -4.41 5.04
C ILE A 49 -2.21 -3.68 5.35
N PRO A 50 -1.05 -4.23 4.96
CA PRO A 50 0.20 -3.46 4.98
C PRO A 50 0.10 -2.34 3.95
N THR A 51 0.07 -1.10 4.43
CA THR A 51 -0.38 0.06 3.64
C THR A 51 0.75 1.09 3.49
N GLY A 52 1.11 1.37 2.24
CA GLY A 52 1.86 2.58 1.85
C GLY A 52 0.95 3.59 1.18
N ASN A 53 0.73 3.44 -0.13
CA ASN A 53 -0.02 4.36 -0.99
C ASN A 53 -1.57 4.31 -0.89
N PHE A 54 -2.15 3.57 0.06
CA PHE A 54 -3.60 3.41 0.28
C PHE A 54 -4.45 2.71 -0.80
N GLY A 55 -3.91 2.39 -1.97
CA GLY A 55 -4.72 1.84 -3.08
C GLY A 55 -5.39 0.50 -2.77
N ASP A 56 -4.63 -0.41 -2.15
CA ASP A 56 -5.09 -1.75 -1.77
C ASP A 56 -6.26 -1.68 -0.77
N ILE A 57 -6.05 -1.03 0.38
CA ILE A 57 -7.09 -0.90 1.40
C ILE A 57 -8.30 -0.07 0.92
N PHE A 58 -8.09 0.87 -0.01
CA PHE A 58 -9.20 1.59 -0.65
C PHE A 58 -10.04 0.68 -1.55
N ALA A 59 -9.46 -0.34 -2.18
CA ALA A 59 -10.24 -1.38 -2.88
C ALA A 59 -11.12 -2.16 -1.89
N GLY A 60 -10.62 -2.46 -0.69
CA GLY A 60 -11.41 -3.05 0.40
C GLY A 60 -12.57 -2.16 0.84
N TYR A 61 -12.34 -0.84 0.90
CA TYR A 61 -13.40 0.13 1.15
C TYR A 61 -14.47 0.11 0.07
N ILE A 62 -14.08 0.08 -1.20
CA ILE A 62 -15.03 -0.02 -2.31
C ILE A 62 -15.83 -1.32 -2.20
N ALA A 63 -15.19 -2.45 -1.88
CA ALA A 63 -15.88 -3.71 -1.66
C ALA A 63 -16.93 -3.63 -0.54
N ALA A 64 -16.61 -2.99 0.59
CA ALA A 64 -17.56 -2.73 1.67
C ALA A 64 -18.73 -1.85 1.19
N ARG A 65 -18.45 -0.79 0.43
CA ARG A 65 -19.47 0.10 -0.15
C ARG A 65 -20.36 -0.60 -1.19
N MET A 66 -19.87 -1.66 -1.82
CA MET A 66 -20.65 -2.54 -2.71
C MET A 66 -21.54 -3.53 -1.95
N GLY A 67 -21.45 -3.60 -0.61
CA GLY A 67 -22.29 -4.45 0.24
C GLY A 67 -21.59 -5.70 0.80
N LEU A 68 -20.28 -5.86 0.58
CA LEU A 68 -19.53 -6.96 1.19
C LEU A 68 -19.46 -6.78 2.72
N PRO A 69 -19.76 -7.80 3.55
CA PRO A 69 -19.82 -7.65 5.00
C PRO A 69 -18.42 -7.55 5.62
N ILE A 70 -17.87 -6.34 5.58
CA ILE A 70 -16.58 -6.02 6.18
C ILE A 70 -16.84 -5.30 7.51
N ALA A 71 -16.38 -5.90 8.61
CA ALA A 71 -16.50 -5.31 9.94
C ALA A 71 -15.46 -4.20 10.17
N GLN A 72 -14.22 -4.40 9.70
CA GLN A 72 -13.15 -3.44 9.87
C GLN A 72 -12.08 -3.55 8.78
N LEU A 73 -11.55 -2.40 8.36
CA LEU A 73 -10.35 -2.27 7.54
C LEU A 73 -9.22 -1.67 8.39
N VAL A 74 -8.17 -2.45 8.63
CA VAL A 74 -7.05 -2.05 9.49
C VAL A 74 -5.85 -1.68 8.64
N ILE A 75 -5.42 -0.42 8.76
CA ILE A 75 -4.22 0.14 8.16
C ILE A 75 -3.02 -0.27 9.02
N ALA A 76 -2.11 -1.06 8.46
CA ALA A 76 -0.84 -1.36 9.10
C ALA A 76 0.28 -0.61 8.38
N THR A 77 0.95 0.32 9.06
CA THR A 77 2.14 1.02 8.52
C THR A 77 3.41 0.55 9.23
N ASN A 78 4.55 0.83 8.62
CA ASN A 78 5.83 0.72 9.32
C ASN A 78 6.09 2.01 10.13
N ASP A 79 7.36 2.33 10.42
CA ASP A 79 7.77 3.56 11.10
C ASP A 79 7.32 4.86 10.39
N ASN A 80 6.96 4.80 9.10
CA ASN A 80 6.34 5.88 8.35
C ASN A 80 4.82 5.91 8.62
N ASP A 81 4.45 6.48 9.76
CA ASP A 81 3.15 6.31 10.40
C ASP A 81 2.16 7.48 10.20
N ILE A 82 2.23 8.18 9.05
CA ILE A 82 1.34 9.32 8.78
C ILE A 82 -0.15 8.96 8.91
N LEU A 83 -0.55 7.76 8.49
CA LEU A 83 -1.94 7.29 8.58
C LEU A 83 -2.37 7.00 10.02
N PRO A 84 -1.63 6.20 10.83
CA PRO A 84 -1.91 6.08 12.27
C PRO A 84 -1.96 7.41 13.01
N ARG A 85 -1.02 8.34 12.74
CA ARG A 85 -1.01 9.67 13.35
C ARG A 85 -2.27 10.44 12.99
N ALA A 86 -2.62 10.50 11.70
CA ALA A 86 -3.81 11.20 11.22
C ALA A 86 -5.11 10.65 11.83
N LEU A 87 -5.25 9.33 11.96
CA LEU A 87 -6.44 8.73 12.58
C LEU A 87 -6.51 8.93 14.11
N THR A 88 -5.38 9.23 14.75
CA THR A 88 -5.31 9.45 16.20
C THR A 88 -5.50 10.93 16.55
N SER A 89 -4.79 11.83 15.87
CA SER A 89 -4.78 13.27 16.17
C SER A 89 -5.74 14.09 15.31
N GLY A 90 -6.21 13.54 14.19
CA GLY A 90 -6.89 14.32 13.14
C GLY A 90 -5.95 15.21 12.34
N ILE A 91 -4.62 15.09 12.50
CA ILE A 91 -3.65 15.90 11.75
C ILE A 91 -2.92 14.99 10.75
N TYR A 92 -3.12 15.24 9.47
CA TYR A 92 -2.37 14.59 8.40
C TYR A 92 -1.16 15.46 8.07
N GLU A 93 0.03 15.04 8.50
CA GLU A 93 1.27 15.83 8.41
C GLU A 93 2.42 14.99 7.89
N ILE A 94 3.10 15.49 6.86
CA ILE A 94 4.27 14.87 6.24
C ILE A 94 5.47 14.99 7.18
N CYS A 95 6.13 13.88 7.47
CA CYS A 95 7.41 13.86 8.16
C CYS A 95 8.53 13.37 7.22
N PRO A 96 9.82 13.48 7.61
CA PRO A 96 10.89 12.81 6.88
C PRO A 96 10.63 11.30 6.75
N THR A 97 10.93 10.74 5.57
CA THR A 97 10.79 9.30 5.33
C THR A 97 11.91 8.55 6.04
N ILE A 98 11.55 7.47 6.74
CA ILE A 98 12.48 6.58 7.43
C ILE A 98 12.62 5.31 6.58
N HIS A 99 13.86 4.89 6.30
CA HIS A 99 14.11 3.62 5.63
C HIS A 99 13.90 2.45 6.58
N THR A 100 13.09 1.47 6.16
CA THR A 100 12.76 0.29 6.96
C THR A 100 13.04 -1.01 6.21
N THR A 101 12.79 -2.15 6.86
CA THR A 101 12.82 -3.47 6.23
C THR A 101 11.60 -3.75 5.33
N SER A 102 10.63 -2.83 5.29
CA SER A 102 9.42 -2.92 4.46
C SER A 102 9.35 -1.74 3.47
N PRO A 103 10.32 -1.63 2.54
CA PRO A 103 10.58 -0.41 1.78
C PRO A 103 9.41 0.02 0.87
N SER A 104 8.51 -0.89 0.50
CA SER A 104 7.34 -0.54 -0.32
C SER A 104 6.30 0.29 0.46
N MET A 105 6.46 0.39 1.78
CA MET A 105 5.61 1.15 2.68
C MET A 105 6.33 2.41 3.23
N ASP A 106 7.59 2.65 2.85
CA ASP A 106 8.36 3.83 3.26
C ASP A 106 7.85 5.09 2.55
N MET A 107 6.67 5.55 2.94
CA MET A 107 5.93 6.62 2.27
C MET A 107 5.29 7.56 3.28
N GLN A 108 5.50 8.86 3.07
CA GLN A 108 4.91 9.93 3.88
C GLN A 108 3.77 10.65 3.16
N LEU A 109 3.56 10.35 1.87
CA LEU A 109 2.41 10.80 1.11
C LEU A 109 1.68 9.59 0.56
N SER A 110 0.49 9.32 1.12
CA SER A 110 -0.31 8.18 0.73
C SER A 110 -1.23 8.57 -0.43
N SER A 111 -0.76 8.36 -1.66
CA SER A 111 -1.38 8.95 -2.87
C SER A 111 -2.86 8.61 -3.11
N ASN A 112 -3.38 7.49 -2.60
CA ASN A 112 -4.81 7.16 -2.73
C ASN A 112 -5.64 7.56 -1.50
N PHE A 113 -5.05 8.11 -0.45
CA PHE A 113 -5.78 8.54 0.75
C PHE A 113 -6.74 9.71 0.43
N GLU A 114 -6.38 10.56 -0.54
CA GLU A 114 -7.26 11.61 -1.08
C GLU A 114 -8.64 11.07 -1.50
N ARG A 115 -8.72 9.85 -2.04
CA ARG A 115 -9.98 9.23 -2.44
C ARG A 115 -10.89 8.92 -1.25
N LEU A 116 -10.30 8.46 -0.14
CA LEU A 116 -11.05 8.24 1.09
C LEU A 116 -11.47 9.57 1.73
N LEU A 117 -10.59 10.58 1.69
CA LEU A 117 -10.91 11.93 2.15
C LEU A 117 -12.12 12.49 1.40
N PHE A 118 -12.16 12.32 0.07
CA PHE A 118 -13.29 12.75 -0.75
C PHE A 118 -14.59 12.06 -0.33
N GLU A 119 -14.57 10.75 -0.06
CA GLU A 119 -15.75 10.05 0.42
C GLU A 119 -16.14 10.47 1.86
N SER A 120 -15.17 10.74 2.74
CA SER A 120 -15.44 11.09 4.15
C SER A 120 -15.97 12.51 4.34
N CYS A 121 -15.69 13.42 3.41
CA CYS A 121 -16.23 14.78 3.37
C CYS A 121 -17.53 14.93 2.57
N ASN A 122 -18.28 13.83 2.34
CA ASN A 122 -19.48 13.83 1.49
C ASN A 122 -19.22 14.32 0.06
N ARG A 123 -18.03 14.04 -0.47
CA ARG A 123 -17.64 14.39 -1.85
C ARG A 123 -17.60 15.90 -2.11
N ASP A 124 -17.26 16.68 -1.09
CA ASP A 124 -17.04 18.13 -1.21
C ASP A 124 -15.72 18.41 -1.94
N PRO A 125 -15.77 18.91 -3.19
CA PRO A 125 -14.56 19.19 -3.96
C PRO A 125 -13.81 20.44 -3.44
N VAL A 126 -14.51 21.41 -2.85
CA VAL A 126 -13.89 22.64 -2.34
C VAL A 126 -13.02 22.29 -1.14
N TRP A 127 -13.54 21.48 -0.22
CA TRP A 127 -12.77 21.05 0.93
C TRP A 127 -11.52 20.23 0.52
N ILE A 128 -11.65 19.29 -0.43
CA ILE A 128 -10.52 18.47 -0.87
C ILE A 128 -9.44 19.33 -1.53
N CYS A 129 -9.81 20.24 -2.43
CA CYS A 129 -8.84 21.14 -3.06
C CYS A 129 -8.06 21.95 -2.02
N ASN A 130 -8.76 22.53 -1.04
CA ASN A 130 -8.13 23.30 0.04
C ASN A 130 -7.21 22.43 0.91
N ALA A 131 -7.61 21.19 1.22
CA ALA A 131 -6.80 20.26 1.99
C ALA A 131 -5.50 19.88 1.25
N MET A 132 -5.60 19.61 -0.05
CA MET A 132 -4.44 19.27 -0.89
C MET A 132 -3.53 20.48 -1.12
N GLU A 133 -4.09 21.69 -1.23
CA GLU A 133 -3.31 22.92 -1.30
C GLU A 133 -2.54 23.19 0.01
N ASN A 134 -3.20 23.04 1.16
CA ASN A 134 -2.55 23.13 2.47
C ASN A 134 -1.44 22.08 2.63
N LEU A 135 -1.67 20.85 2.16
CA LEU A 135 -0.64 19.81 2.19
C LEU A 135 0.59 20.20 1.36
N ASN A 136 0.39 20.80 0.18
CA ASN A 136 1.46 21.24 -0.70
C ASN A 136 2.24 22.45 -0.14
N GLN A 137 1.54 23.41 0.46
CA GLN A 137 2.15 24.65 0.95
C GLN A 137 2.72 24.52 2.37
N LEU A 138 2.00 23.84 3.26
CA LEU A 138 2.30 23.77 4.69
C LEU A 138 2.83 22.40 5.13
N GLY A 139 2.67 21.36 4.31
CA GLY A 139 3.05 19.99 4.66
C GLY A 139 2.01 19.26 5.52
N TRP A 140 0.88 19.88 5.83
CA TRP A 140 -0.17 19.28 6.67
C TRP A 140 -1.57 19.87 6.45
N PHE A 141 -2.60 19.16 6.91
CA PHE A 141 -3.96 19.67 7.07
C PHE A 141 -4.68 18.97 8.24
N HIS A 142 -5.79 19.57 8.68
CA HIS A 142 -6.61 19.04 9.77
C HIS A 142 -7.88 18.36 9.25
N LEU A 143 -8.19 17.20 9.83
CA LEU A 143 -9.45 16.49 9.71
C LEU A 143 -10.34 16.90 10.87
N ASP A 144 -11.53 17.41 10.56
CA ASP A 144 -12.49 17.74 11.61
C ASP A 144 -13.02 16.47 12.31
N LYS A 145 -13.69 16.65 13.45
CA LYS A 145 -14.22 15.53 14.24
C LYS A 145 -15.23 14.67 13.47
N LYS A 146 -15.98 15.25 12.53
CA LYS A 146 -16.98 14.54 11.74
C LYS A 146 -16.30 13.67 10.68
N GLN A 147 -15.30 14.19 9.97
CA GLN A 147 -14.48 13.47 9.00
C GLN A 147 -13.74 12.33 9.67
N LEU A 148 -13.10 12.60 10.82
CA LEU A 148 -12.40 11.57 11.58
C LEU A 148 -13.35 10.47 12.04
N LYS A 149 -14.53 10.83 12.56
CA LYS A 149 -15.57 9.85 12.94
C LYS A 149 -16.04 9.01 11.74
N ASN A 150 -16.25 9.64 10.58
CA ASN A 150 -16.67 8.94 9.37
C ASN A 150 -15.61 7.92 8.93
N ILE A 151 -14.33 8.29 8.94
CA ILE A 151 -13.23 7.38 8.59
C ILE A 151 -13.13 6.26 9.64
N CYS A 152 -13.10 6.59 10.93
CA CYS A 152 -12.93 5.63 12.01
C CYS A 152 -14.14 4.69 12.22
N THR A 153 -15.25 4.90 11.49
CA THR A 153 -16.40 3.97 11.50
C THR A 153 -16.03 2.62 10.90
N LEU A 154 -15.20 2.61 9.84
CA LEU A 154 -14.77 1.37 9.18
C LEU A 154 -13.26 1.14 9.30
N PHE A 155 -12.48 2.20 9.48
CA PHE A 155 -11.03 2.11 9.53
C PHE A 155 -10.48 2.14 10.95
N SER A 156 -9.42 1.38 11.18
CA SER A 156 -8.48 1.65 12.27
C SER A 156 -7.05 1.59 11.74
N ALA A 157 -6.09 2.02 12.55
CA ALA A 157 -4.69 2.00 12.17
C ALA A 157 -3.79 1.55 13.32
N GLY A 158 -2.63 1.02 12.95
CA GLY A 158 -1.52 0.73 13.85
C GLY A 158 -0.20 0.72 13.09
N LYS A 159 0.89 0.62 13.84
CA LYS A 159 2.23 0.58 13.28
C LYS A 159 3.06 -0.58 13.84
N SER A 160 4.09 -0.94 13.08
CA SER A 160 5.12 -1.89 13.48
C SER A 160 6.49 -1.32 13.14
N SER A 161 7.32 -1.12 14.15
CA SER A 161 8.73 -0.75 13.98
C SER A 161 9.53 -1.87 13.33
N VAL A 162 10.75 -1.56 12.85
CA VAL A 162 11.69 -2.59 12.36
C VAL A 162 11.90 -3.73 13.36
N THR A 163 12.03 -3.40 14.66
CA THR A 163 12.22 -4.40 15.73
C THR A 163 10.99 -5.28 15.90
N GLU A 164 9.80 -4.69 16.02
CA GLU A 164 8.54 -5.43 16.17
C GLU A 164 8.26 -6.31 14.93
N THR A 165 8.60 -5.81 13.74
CA THR A 165 8.45 -6.55 12.48
C THR A 165 9.37 -7.77 12.47
N THR A 166 10.64 -7.61 12.85
CA THR A 166 11.62 -8.70 12.96
C THR A 166 11.19 -9.76 13.97
N GLN A 167 10.71 -9.33 15.14
CA GLN A 167 10.16 -10.22 16.17
C GLN A 167 8.92 -10.96 15.66
N THR A 168 8.06 -10.28 14.89
CA THR A 168 6.86 -10.88 14.33
C THR A 168 7.21 -11.98 13.33
N ILE A 169 8.15 -11.75 12.40
CA ILE A 169 8.63 -12.79 11.47
C ILE A 169 9.10 -14.03 12.24
N ASN A 170 9.96 -13.84 13.26
CA ASN A 170 10.49 -14.94 14.06
C ASN A 170 9.39 -15.70 14.81
N SER A 171 8.46 -14.98 15.45
CA SER A 171 7.36 -15.59 16.20
C SER A 171 6.44 -16.43 15.32
N VAL A 172 6.03 -15.89 14.17
CA VAL A 172 5.12 -16.56 13.23
C VAL A 172 5.75 -17.83 12.69
N TYR A 173 7.04 -17.77 12.34
CA TYR A 173 7.77 -18.94 11.87
C TYR A 173 7.89 -20.03 12.96
N LYS A 174 8.22 -19.65 14.20
CA LYS A 174 8.29 -20.61 15.32
C LYS A 174 6.93 -21.23 15.68
N GLU A 175 5.86 -20.45 15.63
CA GLU A 175 4.52 -20.88 16.02
C GLU A 175 3.86 -21.77 14.97
N SER A 176 4.12 -21.53 13.68
CA SER A 176 3.34 -22.14 12.59
C SER A 176 4.17 -22.78 11.48
N GLY A 177 5.49 -22.57 11.45
CA GLY A 177 6.34 -22.92 10.32
C GLY A 177 6.12 -22.04 9.08
N TYR A 178 5.19 -21.08 9.12
CA TYR A 178 4.89 -20.21 7.98
C TYR A 178 5.87 -19.02 7.94
N LEU A 179 6.52 -18.84 6.80
CA LEU A 179 7.50 -17.78 6.58
C LEU A 179 6.84 -16.57 5.92
N VAL A 180 6.90 -15.42 6.60
CA VAL A 180 6.27 -14.18 6.13
C VAL A 180 7.33 -13.16 5.73
N ASP A 181 7.04 -12.40 4.69
CA ASP A 181 7.85 -11.25 4.30
C ASP A 181 7.66 -10.09 5.30
N PRO A 182 8.56 -9.08 5.33
CA PRO A 182 8.45 -7.97 6.26
C PRO A 182 7.15 -7.16 6.14
N HIS A 183 6.58 -7.00 4.95
CA HIS A 183 5.33 -6.26 4.77
C HIS A 183 4.16 -7.02 5.43
N THR A 184 4.07 -8.33 5.18
CA THR A 184 3.08 -9.21 5.83
C THR A 184 3.26 -9.23 7.34
N ALA A 185 4.50 -9.22 7.84
CA ALA A 185 4.79 -9.17 9.27
C ALA A 185 4.31 -7.89 9.94
N VAL A 186 4.47 -6.72 9.30
CA VAL A 186 3.87 -5.45 9.78
C VAL A 186 2.36 -5.60 9.96
N ALA A 187 1.68 -6.17 8.97
CA ALA A 187 0.24 -6.39 9.03
C ALA A 187 -0.16 -7.40 10.12
N LEU A 188 0.58 -8.50 10.29
CA LEU A 188 0.35 -9.49 11.34
C LEU A 188 0.46 -8.89 12.74
N LYS A 189 1.49 -8.07 12.97
CA LYS A 189 1.69 -7.37 14.25
C LYS A 189 0.47 -6.51 14.58
N VAL A 190 0.08 -5.63 13.67
CA VAL A 190 -1.05 -4.73 13.87
C VAL A 190 -2.38 -5.50 13.97
N ALA A 191 -2.56 -6.55 13.18
CA ALA A 191 -3.74 -7.40 13.22
C ALA A 191 -3.93 -8.08 14.59
N ARG A 192 -2.84 -8.52 15.22
CA ARG A 192 -2.85 -9.12 16.57
C ARG A 192 -3.31 -8.11 17.62
N GLU A 193 -2.91 -6.85 17.50
CA GLU A 193 -3.32 -5.75 18.41
C GLU A 193 -4.76 -5.28 18.18
N LYS A 194 -5.26 -5.37 16.94
CA LYS A 194 -6.60 -4.91 16.55
C LYS A 194 -7.62 -6.05 16.44
N LYS A 195 -7.28 -7.25 16.92
CA LYS A 195 -8.14 -8.44 16.82
C LYS A 195 -9.47 -8.23 17.54
N GLN A 196 -10.57 -8.49 16.85
CA GLN A 196 -11.92 -8.47 17.40
C GLN A 196 -12.49 -9.89 17.38
N SER A 197 -12.37 -10.63 18.48
CA SER A 197 -13.03 -11.95 18.60
C SER A 197 -14.55 -11.73 18.73
N PRO A 198 -15.41 -12.49 18.02
CA PRO A 198 -15.15 -13.69 17.22
C PRO A 198 -14.97 -13.44 15.70
N ILE A 199 -14.78 -12.21 15.25
CA ILE A 199 -14.71 -11.84 13.83
C ILE A 199 -13.40 -12.36 13.22
N PRO A 200 -13.44 -13.14 12.13
CA PRO A 200 -12.23 -13.60 11.45
C PRO A 200 -11.47 -12.43 10.83
N MET A 201 -10.15 -12.50 10.89
CA MET A 201 -9.22 -11.49 10.38
C MET A 201 -8.46 -12.06 9.19
N ILE A 202 -8.63 -11.46 8.01
CA ILE A 202 -7.81 -11.73 6.83
C ILE A 202 -6.64 -10.75 6.82
N ILE A 203 -5.44 -11.24 6.57
CA ILE A 203 -4.24 -10.41 6.46
C ILE A 203 -3.74 -10.53 5.03
N LEU A 204 -3.54 -9.40 4.36
CA LEU A 204 -3.01 -9.41 2.99
C LEU A 204 -1.50 -9.60 3.04
N ALA A 205 -1.05 -10.75 2.53
CA ALA A 205 0.37 -11.04 2.34
C ALA A 205 0.82 -10.50 0.98
N THR A 206 1.47 -9.35 0.96
CA THR A 206 1.68 -8.56 -0.27
C THR A 206 2.95 -8.91 -1.04
N ALA A 207 3.85 -9.72 -0.45
CA ALA A 207 5.03 -10.21 -1.14
C ALA A 207 5.45 -11.60 -0.64
N HIS A 208 6.18 -12.30 -1.50
CA HIS A 208 6.84 -13.56 -1.15
C HIS A 208 8.11 -13.27 -0.31
N PRO A 209 8.43 -14.05 0.74
CA PRO A 209 9.59 -13.80 1.61
C PRO A 209 10.93 -13.78 0.86
N ALA A 210 11.06 -14.58 -0.21
CA ALA A 210 12.26 -14.60 -1.07
C ALA A 210 12.58 -13.24 -1.75
N LYS A 211 11.66 -12.28 -1.74
CA LYS A 211 11.94 -10.91 -2.22
C LYS A 211 12.74 -10.07 -1.23
N PHE A 212 12.84 -10.50 0.04
CA PHE A 212 13.54 -9.79 1.11
C PHE A 212 14.49 -10.72 1.88
N PRO A 213 15.41 -11.43 1.18
CA PRO A 213 16.18 -12.52 1.78
C PRO A 213 17.00 -12.07 3.00
N ASP A 214 17.63 -10.89 2.94
CA ASP A 214 18.45 -10.37 4.04
C ASP A 214 17.63 -10.15 5.30
N THR A 215 16.42 -9.59 5.16
CA THR A 215 15.52 -9.36 6.30
C THR A 215 15.09 -10.68 6.93
N ILE A 216 14.77 -11.69 6.11
CA ILE A 216 14.37 -13.00 6.59
C ILE A 216 15.52 -13.71 7.31
N GLN A 217 16.71 -13.68 6.71
CA GLN A 217 17.92 -14.26 7.28
C GLN A 217 18.25 -13.61 8.63
N SER A 218 18.20 -12.29 8.73
CA SER A 218 18.42 -11.58 10.00
C SER A 218 17.34 -11.87 11.05
N ALA A 219 16.07 -12.01 10.63
CA ALA A 219 14.96 -12.18 11.57
C ALA A 219 14.85 -13.59 12.16
N CYS A 220 15.07 -14.63 11.36
CA CYS A 220 14.83 -16.01 11.77
C CYS A 220 15.91 -17.02 11.38
N GLY A 221 17.00 -16.57 10.74
CA GLY A 221 18.12 -17.42 10.34
C GLY A 221 17.83 -18.33 9.14
N ILE A 222 16.69 -18.17 8.49
CA ILE A 222 16.23 -19.00 7.37
C ILE A 222 16.57 -18.31 6.05
N ASN A 223 17.06 -19.10 5.08
CA ASN A 223 17.16 -18.66 3.70
C ASN A 223 15.82 -18.87 3.00
N ALA A 224 15.16 -17.78 2.60
CA ALA A 224 13.87 -17.86 1.92
C ALA A 224 14.02 -18.39 0.49
N LEU A 225 13.59 -19.63 0.27
CA LEU A 225 13.68 -20.27 -1.05
C LEU A 225 12.79 -19.58 -2.08
N GLN A 226 13.29 -19.45 -3.30
CA GLN A 226 12.49 -18.99 -4.43
C GLN A 226 11.50 -20.08 -4.86
N PRO A 227 10.34 -19.69 -5.44
CA PRO A 227 9.46 -20.64 -6.10
C PRO A 227 10.21 -21.40 -7.21
N SER A 228 9.92 -22.70 -7.36
CA SER A 228 10.64 -23.57 -8.31
C SER A 228 10.60 -23.08 -9.75
N CYS A 229 9.53 -22.40 -10.15
CA CYS A 229 9.38 -21.79 -11.48
C CYS A 229 10.32 -20.60 -11.74
N LEU A 230 11.05 -20.11 -10.73
CA LEU A 230 12.00 -19.01 -10.80
C LEU A 230 13.44 -19.43 -10.46
N ASN A 231 13.73 -20.74 -10.32
CA ASN A 231 15.06 -21.22 -9.94
C ASN A 231 16.17 -20.81 -10.91
N ASP A 232 15.84 -20.59 -12.19
CA ASP A 232 16.76 -20.16 -13.24
C ASP A 232 16.86 -18.62 -13.36
N LEU A 233 16.13 -17.86 -12.55
CA LEU A 233 16.00 -16.40 -12.71
C LEU A 233 17.34 -15.67 -12.69
N MET A 234 18.26 -16.09 -11.80
CA MET A 234 19.58 -15.47 -11.65
C MET A 234 20.55 -15.84 -12.78
N GLN A 235 20.22 -16.84 -13.59
CA GLN A 235 21.01 -17.28 -14.73
C GLN A 235 20.52 -16.69 -16.06
N ARG A 236 19.35 -16.02 -16.08
CA ARG A 236 18.81 -15.39 -17.29
C ARG A 236 19.65 -14.17 -17.67
N GLU A 237 19.81 -13.95 -18.97
CA GLU A 237 20.49 -12.77 -19.49
C GLU A 237 19.67 -11.51 -19.21
N GLU A 238 20.31 -10.51 -18.59
CA GLU A 238 19.70 -9.20 -18.39
C GLU A 238 19.77 -8.35 -19.66
N HIS A 239 18.65 -7.77 -20.07
CA HIS A 239 18.60 -6.84 -21.20
C HIS A 239 18.14 -5.46 -20.73
N PHE A 240 19.09 -4.54 -20.66
CA PHE A 240 18.84 -3.14 -20.30
C PHE A 240 19.72 -2.18 -21.11
N THR A 241 19.42 -0.90 -21.06
CA THR A 241 20.25 0.16 -21.66
C THR A 241 20.57 1.20 -20.61
N SER A 242 21.87 1.37 -20.33
CA SER A 242 22.34 2.39 -19.40
C SER A 242 22.31 3.77 -20.08
N LEU A 243 21.68 4.73 -19.43
CA LEU A 243 21.56 6.11 -19.89
C LEU A 243 22.05 7.05 -18.79
N ALA A 244 22.68 8.16 -19.17
CA ALA A 244 23.02 9.21 -18.21
C ALA A 244 21.75 9.82 -17.62
N ASN A 245 21.85 10.35 -16.40
CA ASN A 245 20.77 11.08 -15.73
C ASN A 245 20.56 12.47 -16.36
N ASP A 246 20.05 12.48 -17.59
CA ASP A 246 19.79 13.66 -18.39
C ASP A 246 18.45 13.51 -19.12
N GLU A 247 17.58 14.51 -18.97
CA GLU A 247 16.22 14.46 -19.53
C GLU A 247 16.23 14.33 -21.06
N LYS A 248 17.16 15.01 -21.74
CA LYS A 248 17.22 14.99 -23.21
C LYS A 248 17.67 13.60 -23.69
N ILE A 249 18.68 13.01 -23.07
CA ILE A 249 19.16 11.66 -23.41
C ILE A 249 18.03 10.62 -23.27
N VAL A 250 17.25 10.69 -22.19
CA VAL A 250 16.12 9.79 -21.97
C VAL A 250 15.02 10.00 -23.03
N LYS A 251 14.67 11.26 -23.33
CA LYS A 251 13.67 11.59 -24.37
C LYS A 251 14.09 11.12 -25.76
N ASP A 252 15.36 11.33 -26.11
CA ASP A 252 15.92 10.93 -27.40
C ASP A 252 15.89 9.40 -27.54
N TYR A 253 16.25 8.67 -26.47
CA TYR A 253 16.18 7.21 -26.45
C TYR A 253 14.75 6.68 -26.61
N ILE A 254 13.79 7.24 -25.86
CA ILE A 254 12.36 6.88 -25.99
C ILE A 254 11.87 7.15 -27.41
N SER A 255 12.22 8.30 -27.98
CA SER A 255 11.81 8.68 -29.34
C SER A 255 12.38 7.73 -30.39
N LEU A 256 13.63 7.30 -30.22
CA LEU A 256 14.30 6.35 -31.11
C LEU A 256 13.66 4.94 -31.05
N LYS A 257 13.19 4.50 -29.88
CA LYS A 257 12.67 3.14 -29.67
C LYS A 257 11.16 3.03 -29.79
N SER A 258 10.43 4.14 -29.62
CA SER A 258 8.98 4.12 -29.66
C SER A 258 8.47 3.73 -31.04
N ARG A 259 7.46 2.86 -31.07
CA ARG A 259 6.70 2.51 -32.28
C ARG A 259 5.38 3.27 -32.37
N THR A 260 5.11 4.16 -31.41
CA THR A 260 3.90 4.98 -31.43
C THR A 260 3.95 5.88 -32.67
N SER A 261 3.00 5.65 -33.56
CA SER A 261 2.81 6.44 -34.78
C SER A 261 1.85 7.59 -34.46
N HIS A 262 2.15 8.78 -34.98
CA HIS A 262 1.09 9.75 -35.28
C HIS A 262 0.52 9.43 -36.66
#